data_AF-A0A2V8D7B0-F1
#
_entry.id   AF-A0A2V8D7B0-F1
#
_cell.length_a   1.000
_cell.length_b   1.000
_cell.length_c   1.000
_cell.angle_alpha   90.00
_cell.angle_beta   90.00
_cell.angle_gamma   90.00
#
_symmetry.space_group_name_H-M   'P 1'
#
loop_
_entity.id
_entity.type
_entity.pdbx_description
1 polymer ?
#
loop_
_entity_poly.entity_id
_entity_poly.type
_entity_poly.pdbx_seq_one_letter_code
_entity_poly.pdbx_strand_id
1 'polypeptide(L)' 'MFAPYDLARAGGVGNQVRAQARALRQLGHDVRVYGPASTPLGGGETAITGAVTVTFGGTESGIGLDPRGAFRVARLFAAR' A
#
# COMPACT_ATOMS: atom_id res chain seq x y z
N MET A 1 2.74 -7.23 -3.93
CA MET A 1 3.73 -6.13 -3.87
C MET A 1 3.33 -5.16 -2.78
N PHE A 2 4.28 -4.59 -2.05
CA PHE A 2 4.02 -3.70 -0.92
C PHE A 2 4.48 -2.27 -1.22
N ALA A 3 3.64 -1.28 -0.92
CA ALA A 3 3.98 0.13 -0.94
C ALA A 3 4.07 0.66 0.51
N PRO A 4 5.20 1.25 0.93
CA PRO A 4 5.39 1.70 2.32
C PRO A 4 4.69 3.04 2.63
N TYR A 5 4.24 3.75 1.61
CA TYR A 5 3.59 5.06 1.74
C TYR A 5 2.10 4.98 1.45
N ASP A 6 1.40 6.03 1.89
CA ASP A 6 -0.04 6.18 1.71
C ASP A 6 -0.47 6.01 0.24
N LEU A 7 -1.15 4.89 -0.04
CA LEU A 7 -1.64 4.55 -1.36
C LEU A 7 -2.74 5.50 -1.85
N ALA A 8 -3.44 6.19 -0.94
CA ALA A 8 -4.47 7.17 -1.32
C ALA A 8 -3.87 8.46 -1.90
N ARG A 9 -2.56 8.68 -1.76
CA ARG A 9 -1.89 9.89 -2.24
C ARG A 9 -0.99 9.59 -3.43
N ALA A 10 -0.82 10.59 -4.29
CA ALA A 10 0.13 10.53 -5.37
C ALA A 10 1.56 10.60 -4.81
N GLY A 11 2.46 9.75 -5.32
CA GLY A 11 3.85 9.72 -4.88
C GLY A 11 4.70 8.83 -5.77
N GLY A 12 6.00 9.16 -5.89
CA GLY A 12 6.92 8.47 -6.80
C GLY A 12 7.01 6.96 -6.54
N VAL A 13 7.15 6.56 -5.28
CA VAL A 13 7.24 5.14 -4.91
C VAL A 13 5.93 4.40 -5.15
N GLY A 14 4.78 4.99 -4.82
CA GLY A 14 3.47 4.41 -5.13
C GLY A 14 3.27 4.21 -6.64
N ASN A 15 3.69 5.19 -7.44
CA ASN A 15 3.65 5.11 -8.90
C ASN A 15 4.54 3.99 -9.46
N GLN A 16 5.77 3.84 -8.93
CA GLN A 16 6.68 2.77 -9.31
C GLN A 16 6.10 1.39 -8.97
N VAL A 17 5.60 1.21 -7.74
CA VAL A 17 4.96 -0.05 -7.30
C VAL A 17 3.79 -0.42 -8.22
N ARG A 18 2.93 0.55 -8.57
CA ARG A 18 1.82 0.34 -9.49
C ARG A 18 2.29 -0.03 -10.90
N ALA A 19 3.30 0.66 -11.42
CA ALA A 19 3.87 0.37 -12.74
C ALA A 19 4.45 -1.04 -12.81
N GLN A 20 5.23 -1.43 -11.80
CA GLN A 20 5.80 -2.77 -11.71
C GLN A 20 4.72 -3.85 -11.55
N ALA A 21 3.70 -3.61 -10.72
CA ALA A 21 2.57 -4.54 -10.58
C ALA A 21 1.80 -4.71 -11.91
N ARG A 22 1.59 -3.63 -12.67
CA ARG A 22 0.99 -3.72 -14.02
C ARG A 22 1.85 -4.53 -14.98
N ALA A 23 3.16 -4.29 -15.02
CA ALA A 23 4.07 -5.02 -15.89
C ALA A 23 4.08 -6.53 -15.56
N LEU A 24 4.12 -6.90 -14.29
CA LEU A 24 4.06 -8.30 -13.87
C LEU A 24 2.72 -8.97 -14.22
N ARG A 25 1.60 -8.24 -14.11
CA ARG A 25 0.28 -8.75 -14.55
C ARG A 25 0.23 -9.00 -16.04
N GLN A 26 0.85 -8.14 -16.86
CA GLN A 26 0.97 -8.34 -18.31
C GLN A 26 1.79 -9.59 -18.67
N LEU A 27 2.72 -10.00 -17.80
CA LEU A 27 3.46 -11.25 -17.93
C LEU A 27 2.69 -12.49 -17.42
N GLY A 28 1.43 -12.33 -17.01
CA GLY A 28 0.56 -13.42 -16.56
C GLY A 28 0.64 -13.73 -15.06
N HIS A 29 1.32 -12.90 -14.26
CA HIS A 29 1.38 -13.10 -12.81
C HIS A 29 0.16 -12.48 -12.09
N ASP A 30 -0.45 -13.21 -11.14
CA ASP A 30 -1.40 -12.60 -10.19
C ASP A 30 -0.65 -11.76 -9.15
N VAL A 31 -0.65 -10.45 -9.36
CA VAL A 31 -0.01 -9.49 -8.44
C VAL A 31 -1.09 -8.62 -7.81
N ARG A 32 -1.07 -8.56 -6.48
CA ARG A 32 -1.90 -7.64 -5.68
C ARG A 32 -1.01 -6.60 -5.01
N VAL A 33 -1.52 -5.37 -4.86
CA VAL A 33 -0.79 -4.25 -4.24
C VAL A 33 -1.39 -3.96 -2.86
N TYR A 34 -0.53 -3.85 -1.85
CA TYR A 34 -0.92 -3.63 -0.47
C TYR A 34 -0.11 -2.48 0.14
N GLY A 35 -0.71 -1.73 1.05
CA GLY A 35 -0.02 -0.61 1.71
C GLY A 35 -0.91 0.11 2.73
N PRO A 36 -0.36 1.09 3.47
CA PRO A 36 -1.17 1.99 4.28
C PRO A 36 -2.03 2.88 3.37
N ALA A 37 -3.21 3.29 3.84
CA ALA A 37 -4.06 4.23 3.12
C ALA A 37 -4.75 5.20 4.09
N SER A 38 -4.78 6.49 3.75
CA SER A 38 -5.54 7.49 4.53
C SER A 38 -7.03 7.54 4.15
N THR A 39 -7.39 7.08 2.95
CA THR A 39 -8.78 6.98 2.47
C THR A 39 -9.02 5.61 1.80
N PRO A 40 -10.30 5.20 1.60
CA PRO A 40 -10.61 3.97 0.89
C PRO A 40 -10.00 3.93 -0.53
N LEU A 41 -9.38 2.79 -0.88
CA LEU A 41 -8.75 2.59 -2.19
C LEU A 41 -9.72 2.03 -3.23
N GLY A 42 -9.48 2.37 -4.50
CA GLY A 42 -10.17 1.80 -5.66
C GLY A 42 -9.58 0.46 -6.13
N GLY A 43 -10.35 -0.27 -6.95
CA GLY A 43 -10.14 -1.68 -7.32
C GLY A 43 -8.71 -2.11 -7.66
N GLY A 44 -8.27 -3.21 -7.02
CA GLY A 44 -6.99 -3.89 -7.26
C GLY A 44 -5.89 -3.58 -6.24
N GLU A 45 -6.14 -2.65 -5.32
CA GLU A 45 -5.27 -2.30 -4.20
C GLU A 45 -5.96 -2.61 -2.87
N THR A 46 -5.20 -2.93 -1.84
CA THR A 46 -5.75 -3.32 -0.54
C THR A 46 -5.03 -2.55 0.58
N ALA A 47 -5.82 -1.75 1.30
CA ALA A 47 -5.34 -1.06 2.48
C ALA A 47 -5.14 -2.06 3.63
N ILE A 48 -3.93 -2.12 4.18
CA ILE A 48 -3.62 -3.01 5.32
C ILE A 48 -3.66 -2.26 6.66
N THR A 49 -3.44 -0.95 6.65
CA THR A 49 -3.41 -0.08 7.83
C THR A 49 -3.90 1.32 7.46
N GLY A 50 -4.42 2.05 8.45
CA GLY A 50 -4.64 3.49 8.29
C GLY A 50 -3.30 4.21 8.20
N ALA A 51 -3.17 5.19 7.31
CA ALA A 51 -1.98 6.05 7.22
C ALA A 51 -2.16 7.33 8.05
N VAL A 52 -1.15 7.69 8.84
CA VAL A 52 -1.05 9.01 9.49
C VAL A 52 0.07 9.78 8.80
N THR A 53 -0.25 10.94 8.26
CA THR A 53 0.75 11.82 7.67
C THR A 53 1.59 12.49 8.75
N VAL A 54 2.90 12.29 8.69
CA VAL A 54 3.90 12.97 9.52
C VAL A 54 4.72 13.87 8.62
N THR A 55 4.75 15.17 8.92
CA THR A 55 5.62 16.13 8.23
C THR A 55 6.86 16.36 9.06
N PHE A 56 8.04 16.03 8.52
CA PHE A 56 9.33 16.26 9.18
C PHE A 56 10.27 17.04 8.24
N GLY A 57 10.79 18.18 8.71
CA GLY A 57 11.75 18.98 7.93
C GLY A 57 11.25 19.49 6.57
N GLY A 58 9.93 19.71 6.41
CA GLY A 58 9.31 20.13 5.14
C GLY A 58 8.96 18.99 4.18
N THR A 59 9.25 17.73 4.54
CA THR A 59 8.84 16.54 3.77
C THR A 59 7.62 15.89 4.42
N GLU A 60 6.56 15.70 3.64
CA GLU A 60 5.31 15.07 4.07
C GLU A 60 5.38 13.55 3.84
N SER A 61 5.37 12.75 4.91
CA SER A 61 5.50 11.28 4.87
C SER A 61 4.34 10.59 5.58
N GLY A 62 3.51 9.83 4.86
CA GLY A 62 2.45 8.99 5.43
C GLY A 62 3.02 7.74 6.10
N ILE A 63 2.99 7.65 7.43
CA ILE A 63 3.39 6.48 8.22
C ILE A 63 2.13 5.77 8.72
N GLY A 64 1.99 4.50 8.36
CA GLY A 64 0.91 3.67 8.89
C GLY A 64 1.22 3.17 10.31
N LEU A 65 0.54 3.71 11.32
CA LEU A 65 0.60 3.22 12.70
C LEU A 65 -0.75 2.60 13.07
N ASP A 66 -0.86 1.29 12.90
CA ASP A 66 -2.06 0.54 13.31
C ASP A 66 -1.64 -0.81 13.92
N PRO A 67 -1.82 -1.01 15.25
CA PRO A 67 -1.53 -2.29 15.90
C PRO A 67 -2.35 -3.46 15.32
N ARG A 68 -3.51 -3.17 14.72
CA ARG A 68 -4.35 -4.16 14.03
C ARG A 68 -3.77 -4.57 12.67
N GLY A 69 -2.76 -3.85 12.18
CA GLY A 69 -2.02 -4.14 10.96
C GLY A 69 -1.39 -5.54 10.97
N ALA A 70 -0.83 -5.95 12.11
CA ALA A 70 -0.24 -7.28 12.27
C ALA A 70 -1.26 -8.40 12.01
N PHE A 71 -2.47 -8.27 12.58
CA PHE A 71 -3.56 -9.25 12.38
C PHE A 71 -4.08 -9.27 10.94
N ARG A 72 -4.17 -8.12 10.27
CA ARG A 72 -4.61 -8.04 8.87
C ARG A 72 -3.58 -8.64 7.91
N VAL A 73 -2.28 -8.40 8.16
CA VAL A 73 -1.19 -9.05 7.42
C VAL A 73 -1.24 -10.57 7.62
N ALA A 74 -1.40 -11.05 8.85
CA ALA A 74 -1.53 -12.48 9.12
C ALA A 74 -2.72 -13.13 8.37
N ARG A 75 -3.89 -12.49 8.36
CA ARG A 75 -5.06 -12.98 7.58
C ARG A 75 -4.80 -12.99 6.08
N LEU A 76 -4.07 -12.01 5.55
CA LEU A 76 -3.73 -11.95 4.13
C LEU A 76 -2.88 -13.15 3.69
N PHE A 77 -1.94 -13.58 4.52
CA PHE A 77 -1.11 -14.75 4.25
C PHE A 77 -1.86 -16.08 4.48
N ALA A 78 -2.85 -16.09 5.38
CA ALA A 78 -3.68 -17.27 5.65
C ALA A 78 -4.77 -17.54 4.60
N ALA A 79 -5.21 -16.52 3.86
CA ALA A 79 -6.22 -16.64 2.80
C ALA A 79 -5.64 -17.06 1.42
N ARG A 80 -4.48 -17.73 1.43
CA ARG A 80 -3.85 -18.30 0.22
C ARG A 80 -4.41 -19.67 -0.11
#